data_AF-A0A1V5P751-F1
#
_entry.id   AF-A0A1V5P751-F1
#
_cell.length_a   1.000
_cell.length_b   1.000
_cell.length_c   1.000
_cell.angle_alpha   90.00
_cell.angle_beta   90.00
_cell.angle_gamma   90.00
#
_symmetry.space_group_name_H-M   'P 1'
#
loop_
_entity.id
_entity.type
_entity.pdbx_description
1 polymer ?
#
loop_
_entity_poly.entity_id
_entity_poly.type
_entity_poly.pdbx_seq_one_letter_code
_entity_poly.pdbx_strand_id
1 'polypeptide(L)'
;MAQVETWTTGPTGQQELTVSELNEVACINMIQSTVRAAHKHGNVVILGRGGQAILRDMPDVLHVRIEATLGARVMRVQAQQGISISEAEALTRNNDQSTAAYLKNFYSIDWADPINYHLVINSGKWGIDASVQIIVNALSHLRLGLGI
;
A
#
# COMPACT_ATOMS: atom_id res chain seq x y z
N MET A 1 -21.13 11.37 -0.38
CA MET A 1 -21.38 10.05 -1.00
C MET A 1 -20.95 10.17 -2.45
N ALA A 2 -20.00 9.35 -2.91
CA ALA A 2 -19.57 9.37 -4.31
C ALA A 2 -20.46 8.42 -5.12
N GLN A 3 -20.96 8.90 -6.25
CA GLN A 3 -21.77 8.10 -7.19
C GLN A 3 -20.88 7.67 -8.35
N VAL A 4 -21.06 6.43 -8.83
CA VAL A 4 -20.43 5.96 -10.07
C VAL A 4 -21.50 5.55 -11.06
N GLU A 5 -21.37 6.12 -12.25
CA GLU A 5 -22.16 5.78 -13.43
C GLU A 5 -21.42 4.67 -14.18
N THR A 6 -22.05 3.50 -14.28
CA THR A 6 -21.49 2.39 -15.03
C THR A 6 -22.34 2.16 -16.26
N TRP A 7 -21.70 2.19 -17.43
CA TRP A 7 -22.34 1.82 -18.68
C TRP A 7 -22.10 0.35 -18.95
N THR A 8 -23.18 -0.44 -18.98
CA THR A 8 -23.10 -1.84 -19.40
C THR A 8 -23.77 -1.99 -20.75
N THR A 9 -23.13 -2.74 -21.65
CA THR A 9 -23.72 -3.06 -22.95
C THR A 9 -24.32 -4.46 -22.86
N GLY A 10 -25.64 -4.53 -22.98
CA GLY A 10 -26.34 -5.81 -23.04
C GLY A 10 -26.02 -6.58 -24.33
N PRO A 11 -26.33 -7.88 -24.39
CA PRO A 11 -26.04 -8.74 -25.55
C PRO A 11 -26.67 -8.27 -26.88
N THR A 12 -27.64 -7.36 -26.83
CA THR A 12 -28.32 -6.74 -27.99
C THR A 12 -27.81 -5.35 -28.35
N GLY A 13 -26.73 -4.85 -27.71
CA GLY A 13 -26.16 -3.53 -27.95
C GLY A 13 -26.89 -2.38 -27.26
N GLN A 14 -27.89 -2.67 -26.41
CA GLN A 14 -28.52 -1.66 -25.57
C GLN A 14 -27.56 -1.22 -24.46
N GLN A 15 -27.42 0.10 -24.28
CA GLN A 15 -26.66 0.68 -23.18
C GLN A 15 -27.60 0.87 -21.98
N GLU A 16 -27.24 0.28 -20.84
CA GLU A 16 -27.95 0.45 -19.57
C GLU A 16 -27.05 1.22 -18.61
N LEU A 17 -27.56 2.38 -18.13
CA LEU A 17 -26.88 3.19 -17.12
C LEU A 17 -27.29 2.70 -15.74
N THR A 18 -26.33 2.15 -15.00
CA THR A 18 -26.54 1.82 -13.59
C THR A 18 -25.80 2.84 -12.73
N VAL A 19 -26.56 3.60 -11.94
CA VAL A 19 -25.99 4.48 -10.90
C VAL A 19 -25.91 3.68 -9.62
N SER A 20 -24.70 3.50 -9.09
CA SER A 20 -24.48 2.84 -7.81
C SER A 20 -23.76 3.76 -6.84
N GLU A 21 -24.10 3.65 -5.56
CA GLU A 21 -23.35 4.33 -4.51
C GLU A 21 -22.02 3.59 -4.28
N LEU A 22 -20.91 4.31 -4.31
CA LEU A 22 -19.65 3.78 -3.79
C LEU A 22 -19.73 3.77 -2.27
N ASN A 23 -20.07 2.60 -1.74
CA ASN A 23 -19.88 2.30 -0.33
C ASN A 23 -18.45 1.80 -0.07
N GLU A 24 -18.10 1.71 1.21
CA GLU A 24 -16.76 1.33 1.66
C GLU A 24 -16.34 -0.06 1.16
N VAL A 25 -17.29 -1.01 1.11
CA VAL A 25 -17.07 -2.37 0.60
C VAL A 25 -16.74 -2.35 -0.89
N ALA A 26 -17.48 -1.60 -1.70
CA ALA A 26 -17.22 -1.45 -3.13
C ALA A 26 -15.85 -0.83 -3.39
N CYS A 27 -15.47 0.20 -2.63
CA CYS A 27 -14.14 0.82 -2.70
C CYS A 27 -13.03 -0.18 -2.41
N ILE A 28 -13.17 -0.96 -1.33
CA ILE A 28 -12.17 -1.96 -0.94
C ILE A 28 -12.05 -3.05 -2.00
N ASN A 29 -13.18 -3.57 -2.52
CA ASN A 29 -13.17 -4.57 -3.57
C ASN A 29 -12.48 -4.08 -4.86
N MET A 30 -12.70 -2.83 -5.22
CA MET A 30 -12.03 -2.20 -6.37
C MET A 30 -10.52 -2.08 -6.15
N ILE A 31 -10.08 -1.67 -4.95
CA ILE A 31 -8.66 -1.61 -4.59
C ILE A 31 -8.03 -3.00 -4.65
N GLN A 32 -8.67 -4.01 -4.05
CA GLN A 32 -8.18 -5.38 -4.05
C GLN A 32 -8.04 -5.94 -5.47
N SER A 33 -9.04 -5.70 -6.32
CA SER A 33 -9.01 -6.11 -7.72
C SER A 33 -7.89 -5.43 -8.49
N THR A 34 -7.68 -4.13 -8.25
CA THR A 34 -6.61 -3.35 -8.87
C THR A 34 -5.22 -3.85 -8.46
N VAL A 35 -5.01 -4.12 -7.16
CA VAL A 35 -3.75 -4.66 -6.63
C VAL A 35 -3.45 -6.04 -7.24
N ARG A 36 -4.45 -6.92 -7.33
CA ARG A 36 -4.31 -8.25 -7.95
C ARG A 36 -4.04 -8.15 -9.46
N ALA A 37 -4.69 -7.22 -10.15
CA ALA A 37 -4.45 -6.99 -11.58
C ALA A 37 -3.03 -6.47 -11.84
N ALA A 38 -2.55 -5.53 -11.01
CA ALA A 38 -1.18 -5.04 -11.08
C ALA A 38 -0.15 -6.15 -10.80
N HIS A 39 -0.39 -7.00 -9.79
CA HIS A 39 0.45 -8.18 -9.53
C HIS A 39 0.52 -9.11 -10.75
N LYS A 40 -0.62 -9.42 -11.38
CA LYS A 40 -0.67 -10.27 -12.59
C LYS A 40 0.09 -9.68 -13.79
N HIS A 41 0.15 -8.34 -13.91
CA HIS A 41 0.95 -7.69 -14.92
C HIS A 41 2.46 -7.94 -14.72
N GLY A 42 2.88 -8.16 -13.47
CA GLY A 42 4.28 -8.40 -13.11
C GLY A 42 5.12 -7.11 -13.13
N ASN A 43 6.34 -7.24 -12.61
CA ASN A 43 7.36 -6.16 -12.54
C ASN A 43 6.79 -4.81 -12.06
N VAL A 44 6.13 -4.81 -10.91
CA VAL A 44 5.46 -3.64 -10.34
C VAL A 44 5.86 -3.42 -8.89
N VAL A 45 5.92 -2.15 -8.48
CA VAL A 45 6.01 -1.76 -7.07
C VAL A 45 4.66 -1.20 -6.63
N ILE A 46 4.07 -1.79 -5.60
CA ILE A 46 2.77 -1.38 -5.06
C ILE A 46 3.01 -0.70 -3.71
N LEU A 47 2.68 0.59 -3.64
CA LEU A 47 2.84 1.38 -2.40
C LEU A 47 1.54 1.39 -1.59
N GLY A 48 1.57 0.80 -0.40
CA GLY A 48 0.45 0.82 0.55
C GLY A 48 -0.75 -0.01 0.08
N ARG A 49 -1.96 0.54 0.22
CA ARG A 49 -3.24 -0.05 -0.23
C ARG A 49 -3.56 -1.46 0.30
N GLY A 50 -2.89 -1.88 1.37
CA GLY A 50 -3.04 -3.23 1.92
C GLY A 50 -2.35 -4.31 1.10
N GLY A 51 -1.36 -3.98 0.26
CA GLY A 51 -0.64 -4.96 -0.56
C GLY A 51 -0.12 -6.17 0.23
N GLN A 52 0.37 -5.94 1.45
CA GLN A 52 0.83 -6.99 2.35
C GLN A 52 -0.27 -7.92 2.88
N ALA A 53 -1.52 -7.44 2.87
CA ALA A 53 -2.69 -8.23 3.19
C ALA A 53 -3.19 -8.98 1.95
N ILE A 54 -3.34 -8.26 0.84
CA ILE A 54 -3.97 -8.73 -0.40
C ILE A 54 -3.13 -9.81 -1.09
N LEU A 55 -1.80 -9.65 -1.05
CA LEU A 55 -0.81 -10.52 -1.69
C LEU A 55 0.01 -11.31 -0.66
N ARG A 56 -0.52 -11.54 0.54
CA ARG A 56 0.17 -12.23 1.64
C ARG A 56 0.76 -13.57 1.22
N ASP A 57 -0.03 -14.37 0.51
CA ASP A 57 0.31 -15.76 0.18
C ASP A 57 0.96 -15.90 -1.21
N MET A 58 1.39 -14.79 -1.82
CA MET A 58 2.01 -14.80 -3.15
C MET A 58 3.54 -15.01 -3.02
N PRO A 59 4.09 -16.14 -3.52
CA PRO A 59 5.49 -16.50 -3.30
C PRO A 59 6.48 -15.60 -4.06
N ASP A 60 6.00 -14.88 -5.08
CA ASP A 60 6.75 -13.97 -5.92
C ASP A 60 6.71 -12.51 -5.44
N VAL A 61 6.22 -12.26 -4.23
CA VAL A 61 6.06 -10.91 -3.68
C VAL A 61 6.96 -10.67 -2.46
N LEU A 62 7.69 -9.55 -2.49
CA LEU A 62 8.47 -9.05 -1.36
C LEU A 62 7.73 -7.92 -0.64
N HIS A 63 7.27 -8.16 0.59
CA HIS A 63 6.64 -7.14 1.43
C HIS A 63 7.69 -6.35 2.21
N VAL A 64 7.78 -5.04 1.97
CA VAL A 64 8.78 -4.17 2.60
C VAL A 64 8.10 -3.04 3.36
N ARG A 65 8.51 -2.84 4.62
CA ARG A 65 8.15 -1.70 5.45
C ARG A 65 9.32 -0.74 5.56
N ILE A 66 9.09 0.53 5.25
CA ILE A 66 10.08 1.59 5.44
C ILE A 66 9.75 2.36 6.71
N GLU A 67 10.74 2.49 7.58
CA GLU A 67 10.65 3.16 8.86
C GLU A 67 11.66 4.30 8.99
N ALA A 68 11.38 5.20 9.92
CA ALA A 68 12.31 6.19 10.45
C ALA A 68 11.71 6.80 11.73
N THR A 69 12.56 7.40 12.58
CA THR A 69 12.06 8.14 13.74
C THR A 69 11.09 9.22 13.30
N LEU A 70 10.08 9.52 14.13
CA LEU A 70 9.09 10.55 13.79
C LEU A 70 9.77 11.87 13.40
N GLY A 71 10.73 12.35 14.19
CA GLY A 71 11.46 13.59 13.90
C GLY A 71 12.10 13.59 12.51
N ALA A 72 12.75 12.49 12.11
CA ALA A 72 13.35 12.38 10.77
C ALA A 72 12.30 12.41 9.65
N ARG A 73 11.12 11.79 9.87
CA ARG A 73 10.00 11.84 8.92
C ARG A 73 9.40 13.23 8.82
N VAL A 74 9.19 13.90 9.95
CA VAL A 74 8.66 15.27 10.03
C VAL A 74 9.56 16.25 9.30
N MET A 75 10.88 16.22 9.54
CA MET A 75 11.83 17.09 8.83
C MET A 75 11.78 16.86 7.30
N ARG A 76 11.63 15.61 6.86
CA ARG A 76 11.50 15.29 5.44
C ARG A 76 10.21 15.84 4.84
N VAL A 77 9.08 15.63 5.52
CA VAL A 77 7.76 16.14 5.07
C VAL A 77 7.77 17.67 5.02
N GLN A 78 8.32 18.31 6.04
CA GLN A 78 8.48 19.76 6.10
C GLN A 78 9.27 20.27 4.89
N ALA A 79 10.44 19.69 4.62
CA ALA A 79 11.30 20.09 3.50
C ALA A 79 10.64 19.85 2.13
N GLN A 80 9.88 18.76 1.98
CA GLN A 80 9.23 18.41 0.71
C GLN A 80 7.99 19.27 0.41
N GLN A 81 7.24 19.66 1.44
CA GLN A 81 5.96 20.36 1.27
C GLN A 81 6.05 21.86 1.56
N GLY A 82 7.14 22.36 2.14
CA GLY A 82 7.32 23.77 2.47
C GLY A 82 6.39 24.28 3.58
N ILE A 83 5.92 23.38 4.45
CA ILE A 83 4.97 23.67 5.54
C ILE A 83 5.70 23.87 6.88
N SER A 84 4.99 24.32 7.93
CA SER A 84 5.57 24.45 9.25
C SER A 84 5.88 23.08 9.88
N ILE A 85 6.77 23.07 10.89
CA ILE A 85 7.12 21.84 11.62
C ILE A 85 5.89 21.20 12.30
N SER A 86 4.97 22.02 12.83
CA SER A 86 3.76 21.55 13.48
C SER A 86 2.79 20.92 12.48
N GLU A 87 2.63 21.51 11.29
CA GLU A 87 1.80 20.94 10.22
C GLU A 87 2.41 19.65 9.70
N ALA A 88 3.72 19.59 9.51
CA ALA A 88 4.43 18.38 9.09
C ALA A 88 4.29 17.25 10.12
N GLU A 89 4.37 17.56 11.42
CA GLU A 89 4.12 16.58 12.48
C GLU A 89 2.68 16.07 12.47
N ALA A 90 1.70 16.98 12.42
CA ALA A 90 0.29 16.61 12.37
C ALA A 90 -0.01 15.73 11.15
N LEU A 91 0.48 16.12 9.95
CA LEU A 91 0.31 15.35 8.73
C LEU A 91 0.94 13.96 8.83
N THR A 92 2.15 13.86 9.37
CA THR A 92 2.86 12.58 9.53
C THR A 92 2.09 11.64 10.47
N ARG A 93 1.64 12.14 11.63
CA ARG A 93 0.87 11.33 12.59
C ARG A 93 -0.49 10.92 12.04
N ASN A 94 -1.18 11.83 11.35
CA ASN A 94 -2.48 11.53 10.74
C ASN A 94 -2.34 10.46 9.66
N ASN A 95 -1.28 10.50 8.85
CA ASN A 95 -1.02 9.47 7.84
C ASN A 95 -0.73 8.10 8.47
N ASP A 96 0.06 8.06 9.55
CA ASP A 96 0.34 6.84 10.32
C ASP A 96 -0.95 6.24 10.89
N GLN A 97 -1.76 7.07 11.57
CA GLN A 97 -3.03 6.65 12.14
C GLN A 97 -4.02 6.18 11.07
N SER A 98 -4.12 6.89 9.95
CA SER A 98 -5.00 6.51 8.84
C SER A 98 -4.59 5.16 8.24
N THR A 99 -3.29 4.94 8.07
CA THR A 99 -2.76 3.67 7.57
C THR A 99 -3.02 2.53 8.53
N ALA A 100 -2.79 2.76 9.83
CA ALA A 100 -3.06 1.78 10.87
C ALA A 100 -4.55 1.41 10.96
N ALA A 101 -5.43 2.41 10.95
CA ALA A 101 -6.88 2.20 10.98
C ALA A 101 -7.37 1.45 9.75
N TYR A 102 -6.88 1.81 8.56
CA TYR A 102 -7.19 1.10 7.31
C TYR A 102 -6.84 -0.39 7.40
N LEU A 103 -5.61 -0.73 7.80
CA LEU A 103 -5.17 -2.12 7.88
C LEU A 103 -5.91 -2.92 8.96
N LYS A 104 -6.17 -2.29 10.10
CA LYS A 104 -6.93 -2.89 11.19
C LYS A 104 -8.38 -3.16 10.77
N ASN A 105 -9.07 -2.16 10.23
CA ASN A 105 -10.51 -2.24 9.96
C ASN A 105 -10.83 -3.19 8.80
N PHE A 106 -10.01 -3.21 7.74
CA PHE A 106 -10.33 -3.99 6.54
C PHE A 106 -9.61 -5.32 6.43
N TYR A 107 -8.50 -5.50 7.16
CA TYR A 107 -7.68 -6.72 7.05
C TYR A 107 -7.38 -7.35 8.41
N SER A 108 -7.83 -6.76 9.53
CA SER A 108 -7.50 -7.23 10.88
C SER A 108 -5.99 -7.39 11.12
N ILE A 109 -5.20 -6.54 10.47
CA ILE A 109 -3.74 -6.53 10.58
C ILE A 109 -3.32 -5.41 11.53
N ASP A 110 -2.47 -5.75 12.50
CA ASP A 110 -1.68 -4.73 13.18
C ASP A 110 -0.62 -4.21 12.22
N TRP A 111 -0.74 -2.94 11.85
CA TRP A 111 0.21 -2.28 10.97
C TRP A 111 1.65 -2.42 11.47
N ALA A 112 1.88 -2.34 12.79
CA ALA A 112 3.20 -2.33 13.39
C ALA A 112 3.82 -3.73 13.56
N ASP A 113 3.04 -4.80 13.39
CA ASP A 113 3.54 -6.16 13.55
C ASP A 113 4.50 -6.52 12.41
N PRO A 114 5.80 -6.76 12.70
CA PRO A 114 6.80 -7.03 11.68
C PRO A 114 6.54 -8.32 10.89
N ILE A 115 5.73 -9.26 11.40
CA ILE A 115 5.44 -10.52 10.71
C ILE A 115 4.69 -10.32 9.39
N ASN A 116 4.03 -9.18 9.21
CA ASN A 116 3.34 -8.83 7.98
C ASN A 116 4.27 -8.38 6.85
N TYR A 117 5.59 -8.33 7.11
CA TYR A 117 6.59 -7.85 6.16
C TYR A 117 7.77 -8.82 6.11
N HIS A 118 8.37 -8.96 4.94
CA HIS A 118 9.60 -9.73 4.76
C HIS A 118 10.83 -8.90 5.13
N LEU A 119 10.75 -7.58 5.03
CA LEU A 119 11.79 -6.63 5.46
C LEU A 119 11.20 -5.40 6.14
N VAL A 120 11.85 -4.97 7.22
CA VAL A 120 11.60 -3.67 7.88
C VAL A 120 12.90 -2.87 7.88
N ILE A 121 12.93 -1.73 7.19
CA ILE A 121 14.15 -0.95 6.94
C ILE A 121 14.01 0.44 7.54
N ASN A 122 14.92 0.79 8.46
CA ASN A 122 15.02 2.16 8.96
C ASN A 122 15.80 3.04 7.97
N SER A 123 15.09 3.66 7.05
CA SER A 123 15.64 4.60 6.04
C SER A 123 16.28 5.84 6.66
N GLY A 124 15.93 6.22 7.88
CA GLY A 124 16.59 7.30 8.62
C GLY A 124 18.03 6.96 9.00
N LYS A 125 18.33 5.66 9.17
CA LYS A 125 19.69 5.18 9.48
C LYS A 125 20.48 4.85 8.23
N TRP A 126 19.85 4.21 7.24
CA TRP A 126 20.52 3.71 6.04
C TRP A 126 20.57 4.73 4.90
N GLY A 127 19.68 5.74 4.89
CA GLY A 127 19.50 6.61 3.72
C GLY A 127 18.79 5.88 2.57
N ILE A 128 18.52 6.62 1.49
CA ILE A 128 17.74 6.10 0.35
C ILE A 128 18.55 5.04 -0.42
N ASP A 129 19.78 5.36 -0.82
CA ASP A 129 20.58 4.51 -1.71
C ASP A 129 20.87 3.13 -1.10
N ALA A 130 21.29 3.09 0.17
CA ALA A 130 21.52 1.81 0.84
C ALA A 130 20.22 1.02 1.06
N SER A 131 19.10 1.72 1.35
CA SER A 131 17.79 1.05 1.46
C SER A 131 17.40 0.39 0.13
N VAL A 132 17.61 1.06 -1.00
CA VAL A 132 17.36 0.50 -2.33
C VAL A 132 18.20 -0.75 -2.57
N GLN A 133 19.50 -0.69 -2.27
CA GLN A 133 20.40 -1.83 -2.43
C GLN A 133 19.96 -3.04 -1.60
N ILE A 134 19.56 -2.82 -0.34
CA ILE A 134 19.04 -3.88 0.53
C ILE A 134 17.79 -4.53 -0.07
N ILE A 135 16.84 -3.73 -0.56
CA ILE A 135 15.58 -4.22 -1.14
C ILE A 135 15.84 -5.02 -2.41
N VAL A 136 16.65 -4.49 -3.33
CA VAL A 136 16.98 -5.16 -4.60
C VAL A 136 17.72 -6.47 -4.33
N ASN A 137 18.68 -6.47 -3.41
CA ASN A 137 19.40 -7.68 -3.04
C ASN A 137 18.45 -8.74 -2.47
N ALA A 138 17.56 -8.36 -1.55
CA ALA A 138 16.58 -9.29 -0.99
C ALA A 138 15.62 -9.83 -2.05
N LEU A 139 15.15 -8.99 -2.97
CA LEU A 139 14.30 -9.42 -4.08
C LEU A 139 15.00 -10.46 -4.96
N SER A 140 16.30 -10.28 -5.25
CA SER A 140 17.08 -11.23 -6.05
C SER A 140 17.26 -12.61 -5.39
N HIS A 141 17.03 -12.69 -4.08
CA HIS A 141 17.11 -13.92 -3.29
C HIS A 141 15.72 -14.42 -2.83
N LEU A 142 14.64 -13.79 -3.28
CA LEU A 142 13.28 -14.21 -2.94
C LEU A 142 13.03 -15.63 -3.48
N ARG A 143 12.59 -16.52 -2.61
CA ARG A 143 12.30 -17.91 -2.98
C ARG A 143 10.88 -18.02 -3.49
N LEU A 144 10.71 -18.38 -4.76
CA LEU A 144 9.42 -18.51 -5.45
C LEU A 144 8.64 -19.82 -5.12
N GLY A 145 9.08 -20.58 -4.10
CA GLY A 145 8.66 -21.97 -3.81
C GLY A 145 9.34 -22.99 -4.76
N LEU A 146 9.76 -24.20 -4.37
CA LEU A 146 9.54 -25.08 -3.20
C LEU A 146 10.81 -25.29 -2.34
N GLY A 147 10.64 -25.62 -1.05
CA GLY A 147 11.73 -26.15 -0.21
C GLY A 147 11.57 -26.14 1.32
N ILE A 148 10.37 -26.35 1.87
CA ILE A 148 10.13 -27.18 3.07
C ILE A 148 8.89 -28.04 2.82
#